data_AF-A0A1G9BB22-F1
#
_entry.id   AF-A0A1G9BB22-F1
#
_cell.length_a   1.000
_cell.length_b   1.000
_cell.length_c   1.000
_cell.angle_alpha   90.00
_cell.angle_beta   90.00
_cell.angle_gamma   90.00
#
_symmetry.space_group_name_H-M   'P 1'
#
loop_
_entity.id
_entity.type
_entity.pdbx_description
1 polymer ?
#
loop_
_entity_poly.entity_id
_entity_poly.type
_entity_poly.pdbx_seq_one_letter_code
_entity_poly.pdbx_strand_id
1 'polypeptide(L)'
;MTWIKFTVGLLLPLVQAAIPEEIFYRYILQTRLEKVFGSIFGIFLSSLLFASFHFPSRYLLASGVEGSAGDIYSILTGTIIPVFVIGIVLGYLWKKFKNIWILIALHYGIDTLPSIASLLQIDK
;
A
#
# COMPACT_ATOMS: atom_id res chain seq x y z
N MET A 1 24.54 -13.34 -9.92
CA MET A 1 24.15 -12.30 -8.93
C MET A 1 22.93 -11.50 -9.38
N THR A 2 22.86 -11.05 -10.65
CA THR A 2 21.77 -10.19 -11.17
C THR A 2 20.39 -10.84 -11.13
N TRP A 3 20.25 -12.10 -11.57
CA TRP A 3 18.98 -12.83 -11.54
C TRP A 3 18.42 -13.03 -10.13
N ILE A 4 19.29 -13.31 -9.15
CA ILE A 4 18.87 -13.45 -7.75
C ILE A 4 18.31 -12.13 -7.22
N LYS A 5 19.01 -11.02 -7.44
CA LYS A 5 18.54 -9.68 -7.02
C LYS A 5 17.21 -9.32 -7.67
N PHE A 6 17.05 -9.63 -8.95
CA PHE A 6 15.81 -9.40 -9.69
C PHE A 6 14.64 -10.22 -9.11
N THR A 7 14.84 -11.53 -8.93
CA THR A 7 13.81 -12.41 -8.35
C THR A 7 13.43 -11.98 -6.94
N VAL A 8 14.41 -11.66 -6.10
CA VAL A 8 14.16 -11.17 -4.74
C VAL A 8 13.41 -9.83 -4.76
N GLY A 9 13.81 -8.89 -5.61
CA GLY A 9 13.16 -7.60 -5.76
C GLY A 9 11.70 -7.69 -6.21
N LEU A 10 11.35 -8.68 -7.03
CA LEU A 10 9.95 -8.94 -7.40
C LEU A 10 9.16 -9.63 -6.27
N LEU A 11 9.77 -10.56 -5.53
CA LEU A 11 9.03 -11.32 -4.52
C LEU A 11 8.82 -10.53 -3.22
N LEU A 12 9.72 -9.61 -2.88
CA LEU A 12 9.66 -8.88 -1.62
C LEU A 12 8.36 -8.07 -1.46
N PRO A 13 7.93 -7.22 -2.42
CA PRO A 13 6.67 -6.48 -2.29
C PRO A 13 5.46 -7.41 -2.12
N LEU A 14 5.44 -8.56 -2.79
CA LEU A 14 4.35 -9.52 -2.66
C LEU A 14 4.26 -10.11 -1.25
N VAL A 15 5.38 -10.60 -0.73
CA VAL A 15 5.41 -11.37 0.52
C VAL A 15 5.43 -10.47 1.75
N GLN A 16 6.07 -9.29 1.66
CA GLN A 16 6.25 -8.38 2.79
C GLN A 16 5.15 -7.31 2.89
N ALA A 17 4.58 -6.87 1.76
CA ALA A 17 3.55 -5.83 1.72
C ALA A 17 2.19 -6.42 1.29
N ALA A 18 2.00 -6.72 0.00
CA ALA A 18 0.68 -7.01 -0.55
C ALA A 18 -0.09 -8.11 0.18
N ILE A 19 0.52 -9.28 0.44
CA ILE A 19 -0.14 -10.38 1.18
C ILE A 19 -0.50 -9.98 2.62
N PRO A 20 0.48 -9.65 3.49
CA PRO A 20 0.17 -9.38 4.90
C PRO A 20 -0.71 -8.14 5.08
N GLU A 21 -0.49 -7.10 4.28
CA GLU A 21 -1.24 -5.84 4.41
C GLU A 21 -2.70 -6.03 3.98
N GLU A 22 -2.99 -6.69 2.86
CA GLU A 22 -4.39 -6.90 2.47
C GLU A 22 -5.11 -7.86 3.42
N ILE A 23 -4.43 -8.89 3.95
CA ILE A 23 -5.00 -9.77 4.99
C ILE A 23 -5.32 -8.96 6.25
N PHE A 24 -4.36 -8.19 6.76
CA PHE A 24 -4.56 -7.44 8.00
C PHE A 24 -5.58 -6.32 7.84
N TYR A 25 -5.38 -5.42 6.86
CA TYR A 25 -6.19 -4.23 6.73
C TYR A 25 -7.57 -4.52 6.14
N ARG A 26 -7.70 -5.38 5.11
CA ARG A 26 -9.03 -5.65 4.51
C ARG A 26 -9.76 -6.77 5.20
N TYR A 27 -9.15 -7.95 5.23
CA TYR A 27 -9.84 -9.15 5.70
C TYR A 27 -10.12 -9.05 7.20
N ILE A 28 -9.12 -8.68 8.00
CA ILE A 28 -9.22 -8.64 9.46
C ILE A 28 -9.81 -7.32 9.96
N LEU A 29 -9.13 -6.20 9.73
CA LEU A 29 -9.42 -4.92 10.39
C LEU A 29 -10.68 -4.26 9.82
N GLN A 30 -10.73 -4.01 8.51
CA GLN A 30 -11.86 -3.35 7.87
C GLN A 30 -13.16 -4.12 8.15
N THR A 31 -13.18 -5.44 7.99
CA THR A 31 -14.40 -6.25 8.25
C THR A 31 -14.91 -6.10 9.69
N ARG A 32 -14.03 -5.85 10.68
CA ARG A 32 -14.44 -5.57 12.07
C ARG A 32 -14.92 -4.14 12.25
N LEU A 33 -14.21 -3.16 11.68
CA LEU A 33 -14.61 -1.75 11.73
C LEU A 33 -15.95 -1.51 11.02
N GLU A 34 -16.22 -2.19 9.91
CA GLU A 34 -17.51 -2.11 9.20
C GLU A 34 -18.67 -2.64 10.07
N LYS A 35 -18.44 -3.63 10.93
CA LYS A 35 -19.45 -4.16 11.86
C LYS A 35 -19.79 -3.18 12.99
N VAL A 36 -18.81 -2.38 13.43
CA VAL A 36 -18.96 -1.46 14.57
C VAL A 36 -19.45 -0.09 14.11
N PHE A 37 -18.89 0.44 13.01
CA PHE A 37 -19.10 1.82 12.58
C PHE A 37 -19.87 1.94 11.25
N GLY A 38 -20.26 0.82 10.65
CA GLY A 38 -20.84 0.77 9.32
C GLY A 38 -19.79 0.85 8.21
N SER A 39 -20.21 0.58 6.98
CA SER A 39 -19.25 0.36 5.89
C SER A 39 -18.41 1.57 5.53
N ILE A 40 -19.00 2.76 5.44
CA ILE A 40 -18.30 3.97 5.00
C ILE A 40 -17.18 4.30 5.99
N PHE A 41 -17.51 4.36 7.28
CA PHE A 41 -16.52 4.62 8.33
C PHE A 41 -15.53 3.48 8.49
N GLY A 42 -15.96 2.22 8.31
CA GLY A 42 -15.05 1.07 8.36
C GLY A 42 -13.96 1.11 7.28
N ILE A 43 -14.34 1.46 6.04
CA ILE A 43 -13.39 1.67 4.94
C ILE A 43 -12.47 2.84 5.24
N PHE A 44 -13.03 3.99 5.64
CA PHE A 44 -12.27 5.20 5.93
C PHE A 44 -11.22 4.95 7.03
N LEU A 45 -11.63 4.42 8.18
CA LEU A 45 -10.74 4.17 9.31
C LEU A 45 -9.67 3.14 8.99
N SER A 46 -10.02 2.04 8.31
CA SER A 46 -9.03 1.05 7.89
C SER A 46 -8.01 1.65 6.92
N SER A 47 -8.44 2.52 6.01
CA SER A 47 -7.55 3.18 5.05
C SER A 47 -6.66 4.22 5.72
N LEU A 48 -7.20 4.94 6.72
CA LEU A 48 -6.44 5.90 7.51
C LEU A 48 -5.33 5.19 8.30
N LEU A 49 -5.67 4.10 9.00
CA LEU A 49 -4.69 3.31 9.76
C LEU A 49 -3.64 2.66 8.85
N PHE A 50 -4.04 2.23 7.65
CA PHE A 50 -3.14 1.73 6.62
C PHE A 50 -2.12 2.79 6.20
N ALA A 51 -2.58 3.99 5.85
CA ALA A 51 -1.71 5.10 5.49
C ALA A 51 -0.80 5.54 6.65
N SER A 52 -1.35 5.64 7.87
CA SER A 52 -0.58 6.03 9.06
C SER A 52 0.56 5.06 9.37
N PHE A 53 0.40 3.76 9.10
CA PHE A 53 1.46 2.76 9.28
C PHE A 53 2.71 3.06 8.46
N HIS A 54 2.57 3.78 7.33
CA HIS A 54 3.69 4.14 6.47
C HIS A 54 4.50 5.32 7.02
N PHE A 55 3.92 6.15 7.89
CA PHE A 55 4.56 7.39 8.33
C PHE A 55 5.92 7.18 9.02
N PRO A 56 6.10 6.27 10.00
CA PRO A 56 7.36 6.16 10.72
C PRO A 56 8.55 5.80 9.82
N SER A 57 8.39 4.83 8.93
CA SER A 57 9.47 4.44 8.03
C SER A 57 9.80 5.53 7.02
N ARG A 58 8.81 6.26 6.51
CA ARG A 58 9.05 7.35 5.55
C ARG A 58 9.64 8.58 6.22
N TYR A 59 9.25 8.86 7.47
CA TYR A 59 9.88 9.90 8.27
C TYR A 59 11.36 9.66 8.52
N LEU A 60 11.75 8.40 8.72
CA LEU A 60 13.13 8.05 9.01
C LEU A 60 13.98 7.82 7.75
N LEU A 61 13.39 7.33 6.66
CA LEU A 61 14.15 6.73 5.55
C LEU A 61 13.76 7.23 4.16
N ALA A 62 12.71 8.04 3.99
CA ALA A 62 12.24 8.42 2.66
C ALA A 62 13.26 9.29 1.91
N SER A 63 13.32 9.06 0.60
CA SER A 63 14.03 9.89 -0.37
C SER A 63 13.27 9.87 -1.70
N GLY A 64 13.14 11.03 -2.37
CA GLY A 64 12.53 11.13 -3.69
C GLY A 64 11.00 11.29 -3.64
N VAL A 65 10.29 10.55 -4.50
CA VAL A 65 8.84 10.73 -4.71
C VAL A 65 7.98 10.39 -3.48
N GLU A 66 8.44 9.48 -2.62
CA GLU A 66 7.76 9.14 -1.37
C GLU A 66 7.93 10.22 -0.29
N GLY A 67 8.90 11.12 -0.47
CA GLY A 67 9.18 12.25 0.40
C GLY A 67 10.66 12.34 0.82
N SER A 68 10.94 13.24 1.75
CA SER A 68 12.28 13.45 2.32
C SER A 68 12.27 13.18 3.83
N ALA A 69 13.23 12.38 4.30
CA ALA A 69 13.38 12.07 5.72
C ALA A 69 13.45 13.35 6.58
N GLY A 70 12.73 13.35 7.71
CA GLY A 70 12.61 14.49 8.60
C GLY A 70 11.57 15.55 8.18
N ASP A 71 11.12 15.57 6.93
CA ASP A 71 10.13 16.54 6.41
C ASP A 71 8.71 15.96 6.41
N ILE A 72 7.94 16.34 7.43
CA ILE A 72 6.55 15.91 7.62
C ILE A 72 5.67 16.27 6.41
N TYR A 73 5.83 17.48 5.85
CA TYR A 73 4.97 17.93 4.75
C TYR A 73 5.24 17.13 3.48
N SER A 74 6.53 16.89 3.18
CA SER A 74 6.95 16.06 2.07
C SER A 74 6.41 14.62 2.18
N ILE A 75 6.42 14.02 3.38
CA ILE A 75 5.90 12.66 3.60
C ILE A 75 4.38 12.60 3.51
N LEU A 76 3.69 13.62 4.04
CA LEU A 76 2.23 13.67 3.95
C LEU A 76 1.76 13.71 2.50
N THR A 77 2.40 14.54 1.68
CA THR A 77 2.05 14.74 0.28
C THR A 77 2.57 13.63 -0.64
N GLY A 78 3.79 13.12 -0.40
CA GLY A 78 4.43 12.09 -1.20
C GLY A 78 4.02 10.66 -0.88
N THR A 79 3.60 10.37 0.36
CA THR A 79 3.23 9.01 0.79
C THR A 79 1.83 8.93 1.40
N ILE A 80 1.56 9.68 2.48
CA ILE A 80 0.38 9.39 3.31
C ILE A 80 -0.93 9.62 2.57
N ILE A 81 -1.07 10.76 1.88
CA ILE A 81 -2.27 11.07 1.10
C ILE A 81 -2.45 10.07 -0.05
N PRO A 82 -1.44 9.79 -0.90
CA PRO A 82 -1.55 8.76 -1.94
C PRO A 82 -1.94 7.38 -1.40
N VAL A 83 -1.27 6.89 -0.36
CA VAL A 83 -1.54 5.58 0.24
C VAL A 83 -2.94 5.53 0.86
N PHE A 84 -3.40 6.63 1.45
CA PHE A 84 -4.76 6.73 1.96
C PHE A 84 -5.81 6.60 0.85
N VAL A 85 -5.62 7.29 -0.27
CA VAL A 85 -6.51 7.21 -1.44
C VAL A 85 -6.54 5.79 -2.00
N ILE A 86 -5.37 5.15 -2.18
CA ILE A 86 -5.27 3.75 -2.59
C ILE A 86 -5.97 2.83 -1.58
N GLY A 87 -5.78 3.07 -0.29
CA GLY A 87 -6.45 2.34 0.78
C GLY A 87 -7.99 2.38 0.65
N ILE A 88 -8.56 3.54 0.33
CA ILE A 88 -10.00 3.68 0.09
C ILE A 88 -10.44 2.85 -1.12
N VAL A 89 -9.69 2.91 -2.22
CA VAL A 89 -9.99 2.13 -3.44
C VAL A 89 -9.98 0.64 -3.13
N LEU A 90 -8.90 0.13 -2.51
CA LEU A 90 -8.79 -1.28 -2.13
C LEU A 90 -9.86 -1.68 -1.12
N GLY A 91 -10.18 -0.81 -0.16
CA GLY A 91 -11.24 -1.04 0.81
C GLY A 91 -12.63 -1.11 0.17
N TYR A 92 -12.92 -0.27 -0.81
CA TYR A 92 -14.15 -0.34 -1.60
C TYR A 92 -14.21 -1.65 -2.42
N LEU A 93 -13.11 -2.03 -3.07
CA LEU A 93 -13.03 -3.26 -3.85
C LEU A 93 -13.19 -4.51 -2.96
N TRP A 94 -12.63 -4.51 -1.75
CA TRP A 94 -12.90 -5.54 -0.75
C TRP A 94 -14.38 -5.63 -0.43
N LYS A 95 -15.02 -4.48 -0.13
CA LYS A 95 -16.46 -4.45 0.17
C LYS A 95 -17.28 -5.01 -0.99
N LYS A 96 -16.96 -4.63 -2.23
CA LYS A 96 -17.74 -4.98 -3.43
C LYS A 96 -17.56 -6.44 -3.86
N PHE A 97 -16.32 -6.94 -3.85
CA PHE A 97 -15.99 -8.23 -4.46
C PHE A 97 -15.68 -9.33 -3.45
N LYS A 98 -15.27 -8.98 -2.21
CA LYS A 98 -14.87 -9.91 -1.16
C LYS A 98 -13.86 -10.97 -1.63
N ASN A 99 -13.02 -10.60 -2.58
CA ASN A 99 -11.99 -11.46 -3.15
C ASN A 99 -10.61 -10.91 -2.79
N ILE A 100 -9.93 -11.59 -1.86
CA ILE A 100 -8.63 -11.14 -1.35
C ILE A 100 -7.52 -11.29 -2.38
N TRP A 101 -7.60 -12.27 -3.27
CA TRP A 101 -6.56 -12.54 -4.28
C TRP A 101 -6.47 -11.43 -5.32
N ILE A 102 -7.62 -10.88 -5.73
CA ILE A 102 -7.66 -9.71 -6.62
C ILE A 102 -7.02 -8.50 -5.95
N LEU A 103 -7.26 -8.29 -4.65
CA LEU A 103 -6.67 -7.16 -3.93
C LEU A 103 -5.16 -7.32 -3.77
N ILE A 104 -4.69 -8.52 -3.41
CA ILE A 104 -3.26 -8.83 -3.33
C ILE A 104 -2.60 -8.59 -4.69
N ALA A 105 -3.21 -9.04 -5.79
CA ALA A 105 -2.67 -8.83 -7.13
C ALA A 105 -2.62 -7.33 -7.51
N LEU A 106 -3.66 -6.57 -7.18
CA LEU A 106 -3.72 -5.13 -7.44
C LEU A 106 -2.68 -4.35 -6.61
N HIS A 107 -2.60 -4.62 -5.32
CA HIS A 107 -1.62 -4.01 -4.42
C HIS A 107 -0.20 -4.33 -4.87
N TYR A 108 0.10 -5.61 -5.11
CA TYR A 108 1.40 -6.02 -5.65
C TYR A 108 1.75 -5.32 -6.97
N GLY A 109 0.77 -5.15 -7.86
CA GLY A 109 0.95 -4.38 -9.09
C GLY A 109 1.32 -2.92 -8.83
N ILE A 110 0.64 -2.26 -7.89
CA ILE A 110 0.94 -0.87 -7.51
C ILE A 110 2.39 -0.75 -7.02
N ASP A 111 2.85 -1.69 -6.19
CA ASP A 111 4.21 -1.64 -5.64
C ASP A 111 5.30 -1.94 -6.67
N THR A 112 5.01 -2.82 -7.63
CA THR A 112 6.02 -3.31 -8.57
C THR A 112 6.07 -2.55 -9.89
N LEU A 113 4.98 -1.89 -10.30
CA LEU A 113 4.91 -1.13 -11.56
C LEU A 113 6.03 -0.09 -11.70
N PRO A 114 6.38 0.73 -10.69
CA PRO A 114 7.50 1.68 -10.79
C PRO A 114 8.84 0.97 -11.01
N SER A 115 9.07 -0.15 -10.34
CA SER A 115 10.29 -0.95 -10.49
C SER A 115 10.40 -1.57 -11.90
N ILE A 116 9.28 -2.02 -12.47
CA ILE A 116 9.22 -2.53 -13.84
C ILE A 116 9.44 -1.39 -14.85
N ALA A 117 8.82 -0.24 -14.63
CA ALA A 117 9.00 0.93 -15.49
C ALA A 117 10.47 1.38 -15.52
N SER A 118 11.12 1.43 -14.36
CA SER A 118 12.54 1.76 -14.23
C SER A 118 13.45 0.74 -14.91
N LEU A 119 13.15 -0.56 -14.77
CA LEU A 119 13.87 -1.61 -15.49
C LEU A 119 13.77 -1.46 -17.01
N LEU A 120 12.62 -1.06 -17.51
CA LEU A 120 12.36 -0.86 -18.93
C LEU A 120 12.81 0.51 -19.45
N GLN A 121 13.32 1.40 -18.58
CA GLN A 121 13.72 2.78 -18.91
C GLN A 121 12.58 3.58 -19.56
N ILE A 122 11.36 3.37 -19.06
CA ILE A 122 10.15 4.10 -19.51
C ILE A 122 9.62 5.04 -18.45
N ASP A 123 10.24 5.06 -17.27
CA ASP A 123 10.14 6.14 -16.30
C ASP A 123 10.83 7.39 -16.88
N LYS A 124 10.09 8.50 -16.96
CA LYS A 124 10.59 9.79 -17.46
C LYS A 124 10.99 10.69 -16.30
#